data_AF-A0AAN7XTT6-F1
#
_entry.id   AF-A0AAN7XTT6-F1
#
_cell.length_a   1.000
_cell.length_b   1.000
_cell.length_c   1.000
_cell.angle_alpha   90.00
_cell.angle_beta   90.00
_cell.angle_gamma   90.00
#
_symmetry.space_group_name_H-M   'P 1'
#
loop_
_entity.id
_entity.type
_entity.pdbx_description
1 polymer ?
#
loop_
_entity_poly.entity_id
_entity_poly.type
_entity_poly.pdbx_seq_one_letter_code
_entity_poly.pdbx_strand_id
1 'polypeptide(L)'
;MFLVFFVVFFPVARLQDFQQFQDLHDPQNLQYLHDLQDTGDHCTGASCNPPLGDLMVGRAAQLSASSTCGQQGPQNYCIIGYLEEEQKCFLCDSRLPYNSYSNPDSHGVENVITTFDPDRKLRWWQSENGVLKIITSTP
;
A
#
# COMPACT_ATOMS: atom_id res chain seq x y z
N MET A 1 -8.01 -39.69 47.18
CA MET A 1 -7.73 -39.10 45.87
C MET A 1 -8.25 -37.68 45.89
N PHE A 2 -7.43 -36.71 46.32
CA PHE A 2 -7.80 -35.30 46.34
C PHE A 2 -7.64 -34.75 44.92
N LEU A 3 -8.73 -34.47 44.21
CA LEU A 3 -8.71 -33.73 42.96
C LEU A 3 -8.67 -32.24 43.30
N VAL A 4 -7.49 -31.65 43.16
CA VAL A 4 -7.27 -30.21 43.26
C VAL A 4 -7.85 -29.58 41.99
N PHE A 5 -8.98 -28.89 42.11
CA PHE A 5 -9.49 -28.05 41.02
C PHE A 5 -8.69 -26.75 40.99
N PHE A 6 -7.65 -26.69 40.17
CA PHE A 6 -7.06 -25.41 39.77
C PHE A 6 -8.02 -24.72 38.79
N VAL A 7 -8.93 -23.90 39.33
CA VAL A 7 -9.59 -22.87 38.54
C VAL A 7 -8.56 -21.79 38.28
N VAL A 8 -7.98 -21.79 37.08
CA VAL A 8 -7.13 -20.70 36.62
C VAL A 8 -8.06 -19.52 36.35
N PHE A 9 -8.18 -18.62 37.33
CA PHE A 9 -8.81 -17.32 37.11
C PHE A 9 -7.94 -16.53 36.13
N PHE A 10 -8.26 -16.58 34.85
CA PHE A 10 -7.86 -15.51 33.95
C PHE A 10 -8.60 -14.25 34.41
N PRO A 11 -7.92 -13.17 34.81
CA PRO A 11 -8.61 -11.95 35.16
C PRO A 11 -9.30 -11.45 33.89
N VAL A 12 -10.63 -11.42 33.93
CA VAL A 12 -11.44 -10.59 33.04
C VAL A 12 -10.80 -9.20 33.06
N ALA A 13 -10.36 -8.74 31.89
CA ALA A 13 -9.74 -7.44 31.72
C ALA A 13 -10.61 -6.35 32.38
N ARG A 14 -9.95 -5.49 33.15
CA ARG A 14 -10.60 -4.45 33.95
C ARG A 14 -11.41 -3.50 33.07
N LEU A 15 -12.50 -3.00 33.65
CA LEU A 15 -13.37 -1.91 33.21
C LEU A 15 -12.64 -0.54 33.15
N GLN A 16 -11.50 -0.46 32.47
CA GLN A 16 -10.71 0.77 32.29
C GLN A 16 -10.43 1.10 30.80
N ASP A 17 -10.76 0.20 29.86
CA ASP A 17 -10.45 0.37 28.43
C ASP A 17 -11.57 1.03 27.58
N PHE A 18 -12.66 1.50 28.20
CA PHE A 18 -13.79 2.11 27.46
C PHE A 18 -13.70 3.64 27.29
N GLN A 19 -12.70 4.31 27.90
CA GLN A 19 -12.55 5.76 27.79
C GLN A 19 -11.91 6.24 26.47
N GLN A 20 -11.42 5.35 25.61
CA GLN A 20 -10.76 5.73 24.35
C GLN A 20 -11.76 6.11 23.22
N PHE A 21 -13.04 5.73 23.31
CA PHE A 21 -13.98 5.87 22.17
C PHE A 21 -14.84 7.15 22.21
N GLN A 22 -14.71 7.99 23.24
CA GLN A 22 -15.53 9.22 23.37
C GLN A 22 -14.82 10.51 22.92
N ASP A 23 -13.55 10.46 22.49
CA ASP A 23 -12.79 11.66 22.15
C ASP A 23 -12.87 12.08 20.67
N LEU A 24 -13.64 11.38 19.81
CA LEU A 24 -13.70 11.67 18.37
C LEU A 24 -14.79 12.68 17.96
N HIS A 25 -15.32 13.47 18.88
CA HIS A 25 -16.31 14.52 18.58
C HIS A 25 -16.05 15.83 19.33
N ASP A 26 -14.79 16.19 19.58
CA ASP A 26 -14.43 17.53 20.09
C ASP A 26 -14.01 18.48 18.94
N PRO A 27 -14.71 19.60 18.69
CA PRO A 27 -14.34 20.58 17.66
C PRO A 27 -13.06 21.38 17.96
N GLN A 28 -12.42 21.19 19.12
CA GLN A 28 -11.24 21.97 19.55
C GLN A 28 -9.90 21.46 18.96
N ASN A 29 -9.88 20.35 18.22
CA ASN A 29 -8.63 19.73 17.75
C ASN A 29 -8.15 20.18 16.35
N LEU A 30 -8.64 21.32 15.85
CA LEU A 30 -8.16 21.88 14.57
C LEU A 30 -6.90 22.74 14.71
N GLN A 31 -6.43 23.00 15.95
CA GLN A 31 -5.17 23.71 16.20
C GLN A 31 -3.97 22.78 16.40
N TYR A 32 -4.15 21.48 16.62
CA TYR A 32 -3.03 20.55 16.86
C TYR A 32 -2.42 20.01 15.56
N LEU A 33 -3.22 19.82 14.52
CA LEU A 33 -2.74 19.31 13.23
C LEU A 33 -1.94 20.34 12.42
N HIS A 34 -2.00 21.61 12.80
CA HIS A 34 -1.23 22.68 12.15
C HIS A 34 0.10 22.99 12.86
N ASP A 35 0.30 22.48 14.08
CA ASP A 35 1.48 22.79 14.92
C ASP A 35 2.59 21.72 14.84
N LEU A 36 2.32 20.57 14.21
CA LEU A 36 3.34 19.56 13.88
C LEU A 36 4.09 19.87 12.57
N GLN A 37 3.62 20.86 11.79
CA GLN A 37 4.10 21.11 10.43
C GLN A 37 4.93 22.39 10.29
N ASP A 38 5.17 23.12 11.38
CA ASP A 38 6.02 24.33 11.40
C ASP A 38 7.00 24.38 12.60
N THR A 39 7.63 23.26 12.92
CA THR A 39 8.91 23.27 13.67
C THR A 39 10.08 23.09 12.72
N GLY A 40 10.08 23.90 11.67
CA GLY A 40 11.31 24.21 10.96
C GLY A 40 12.24 24.99 11.89
N ASP A 41 13.44 24.45 12.06
CA ASP A 41 14.67 25.24 12.24
C ASP A 41 15.22 25.55 13.65
N HIS A 42 15.20 24.57 14.57
CA HIS A 42 16.21 24.58 15.64
C HIS A 42 16.82 23.22 15.96
N CYS A 43 17.54 22.68 14.97
CA CYS A 43 18.55 21.65 15.21
C CYS A 43 19.80 22.27 15.84
N THR A 44 19.67 22.84 17.05
CA THR A 44 20.83 23.38 17.77
C THR A 44 21.55 22.29 18.55
N GLY A 45 22.69 21.86 18.02
CA GLY A 45 23.70 21.09 18.75
C GLY A 45 23.46 19.58 18.84
N ALA A 46 22.46 19.04 18.14
CA ALA A 46 22.19 17.59 18.07
C ALA A 46 21.96 17.14 16.61
N SER A 47 22.12 15.83 16.36
CA SER A 47 21.82 15.22 15.06
C SER A 47 20.31 15.19 14.85
N CYS A 48 19.84 15.78 13.76
CA CYS A 48 18.45 15.77 13.34
C CYS A 48 18.25 14.86 12.15
N ASN A 49 17.19 14.08 12.17
CA ASN A 49 16.77 13.24 11.06
C ASN A 49 15.36 13.64 10.62
N PRO A 50 15.08 13.75 9.32
CA PRO A 50 13.74 14.06 8.83
C PRO A 50 12.74 12.94 9.18
N PRO A 51 11.44 13.24 9.18
CA PRO A 51 10.41 12.22 9.30
C PRO A 51 10.53 11.19 8.18
N LEU A 52 10.33 9.91 8.53
CA LEU A 52 10.33 8.81 7.57
C LEU A 52 9.03 8.85 6.75
N GLY A 53 9.11 8.42 5.49
CA GLY A 53 7.98 8.36 4.59
C GLY A 53 8.23 7.43 3.40
N ASP A 54 7.19 7.19 2.62
CA ASP A 54 7.31 6.45 1.36
C ASP A 54 7.98 7.34 0.30
N LEU A 55 9.17 6.92 -0.13
CA LEU A 55 9.99 7.65 -1.09
C LEU A 55 9.38 7.68 -2.50
N MET A 56 8.44 6.78 -2.80
CA MET A 56 7.83 6.66 -4.12
C MET A 56 6.68 7.67 -4.31
N VAL A 57 6.11 8.20 -3.22
CA VAL A 57 4.99 9.16 -3.27
C VAL A 57 5.44 10.45 -3.95
N GLY A 58 4.64 10.91 -4.93
CA GLY A 58 4.96 12.09 -5.73
C GLY A 58 6.03 11.84 -6.82
N ARG A 59 6.56 10.63 -6.93
CA ARG A 59 7.62 10.26 -7.89
C ARG A 59 7.16 9.25 -8.93
N ALA A 60 5.86 9.15 -9.20
CA ALA A 60 5.30 8.21 -10.18
C ALA A 60 5.98 8.32 -11.56
N ALA A 61 6.10 9.55 -12.08
CA ALA A 61 6.72 9.82 -13.37
C ALA A 61 8.24 9.57 -13.41
N GLN A 62 8.86 9.41 -12.25
CA GLN A 62 10.28 9.13 -12.11
C GLN A 62 10.57 7.62 -12.12
N LEU A 63 9.56 6.77 -11.88
CA LEU A 63 9.75 5.33 -11.89
C LEU A 63 10.04 4.81 -13.30
N SER A 64 10.96 3.85 -13.38
CA SER A 64 11.27 3.16 -14.64
C SER A 64 11.34 1.65 -14.42
N ALA A 65 10.84 0.91 -15.40
CA ALA A 65 10.95 -0.53 -15.48
C ALA A 65 11.50 -0.92 -16.87
N SER A 66 12.40 -1.90 -16.91
CA SER A 66 13.00 -2.38 -18.15
C SER A 66 12.05 -3.21 -19.02
N SER A 67 10.91 -3.62 -18.48
CA SER A 67 9.89 -4.42 -19.17
C SER A 67 8.53 -4.15 -18.54
N THR A 68 7.49 -4.03 -19.36
CA THR A 68 6.10 -3.84 -18.93
C THR A 68 5.19 -4.46 -19.98
N CYS A 69 4.22 -5.29 -19.57
CA CYS A 69 3.33 -5.94 -20.52
C CYS A 69 2.50 -4.91 -21.30
N GLY A 70 2.11 -5.26 -22.52
CA GLY A 70 1.12 -4.48 -23.25
C GLY A 70 1.60 -3.14 -23.82
N GLN A 71 2.87 -2.75 -23.68
CA GLN A 71 3.36 -1.43 -24.14
C GLN A 71 3.38 -1.27 -25.68
N GLN A 72 3.66 -2.36 -26.40
CA GLN A 72 3.70 -2.34 -27.88
C GLN A 72 2.35 -2.71 -28.51
N GLY A 73 1.39 -3.13 -27.69
CA GLY A 73 0.08 -3.61 -28.11
C GLY A 73 -0.49 -4.61 -27.10
N PRO A 74 -1.79 -4.93 -27.17
CA PRO A 74 -2.44 -5.79 -26.18
C PRO A 74 -1.79 -7.18 -26.08
N GLN A 75 -1.52 -7.63 -24.86
CA GLN A 75 -0.82 -8.88 -24.57
C GLN A 75 -1.65 -9.75 -23.62
N ASN A 76 -1.92 -11.00 -24.01
CA ASN A 76 -2.61 -11.94 -23.11
C ASN A 76 -1.65 -12.48 -22.04
N TYR A 77 -2.12 -12.60 -20.80
CA TYR A 77 -1.44 -13.27 -19.70
C TYR A 77 -2.42 -14.17 -18.96
N CYS A 78 -1.92 -15.14 -18.20
CA CYS A 78 -2.78 -16.06 -17.47
C CYS A 78 -2.32 -16.20 -16.02
N ILE A 79 -3.29 -16.10 -15.11
CA ILE A 79 -3.04 -16.23 -13.68
C ILE A 79 -3.20 -17.72 -13.34
N ILE A 80 -2.12 -18.31 -12.86
CA ILE A 80 -2.10 -19.70 -12.42
C ILE A 80 -2.36 -19.71 -10.91
N GLY A 81 -3.35 -20.46 -10.44
CA GLY A 81 -3.60 -20.62 -9.00
C GLY A 81 -5.00 -20.25 -8.51
N TYR A 82 -6.05 -20.51 -9.28
CA TYR A 82 -7.39 -20.70 -8.72
C TYR A 82 -7.64 -22.21 -8.58
N LEU A 83 -8.33 -22.64 -7.52
CA LEU A 83 -8.79 -24.02 -7.29
C LEU A 83 -9.82 -24.51 -8.35
N GLU A 84 -9.94 -23.79 -9.47
CA GLU A 84 -10.75 -24.15 -10.62
C GLU A 84 -9.88 -24.99 -11.58
N GLU A 85 -10.47 -25.98 -12.24
CA GLU A 85 -9.76 -26.84 -13.19
C GLU A 85 -9.26 -26.07 -14.43
N GLU A 86 -9.74 -24.84 -14.63
CA GLU A 86 -9.45 -23.99 -15.78
C GLU A 86 -8.54 -22.80 -15.45
N GLN A 87 -7.52 -22.61 -16.29
CA GLN A 87 -6.63 -21.46 -16.26
C GLN A 87 -7.36 -20.19 -16.73
N LYS A 88 -7.38 -19.14 -15.89
CA LYS A 88 -7.94 -17.83 -16.29
C LYS A 88 -6.90 -16.98 -16.97
N CYS A 89 -7.23 -16.54 -18.18
CA CYS A 89 -6.42 -15.63 -18.97
C CYS A 89 -7.11 -14.27 -19.11
N PHE A 90 -6.29 -13.22 -19.13
CA PHE A 90 -6.69 -11.82 -19.15
C PHE A 90 -5.84 -11.07 -20.19
N LEU A 91 -6.28 -9.87 -20.55
CA LEU A 91 -5.56 -8.97 -21.46
C LEU A 91 -4.79 -7.93 -20.66
N CYS A 92 -3.58 -7.59 -21.10
CA CYS A 92 -2.81 -6.45 -20.61
C CYS A 92 -2.64 -5.43 -21.74
N ASP A 93 -3.08 -4.18 -21.52
CA ASP A 93 -2.93 -3.05 -22.43
C ASP A 93 -2.42 -1.81 -21.68
N SER A 94 -1.09 -1.75 -21.50
CA SER A 94 -0.41 -0.65 -20.81
C SER A 94 0.00 0.50 -21.72
N ARG A 95 -0.67 0.68 -22.87
CA ARG A 95 -0.42 1.84 -23.76
C ARG A 95 -0.94 3.15 -23.18
N LEU A 96 -1.91 3.08 -22.28
CA LEU A 96 -2.47 4.20 -21.54
C LEU A 96 -2.39 3.93 -20.02
N PRO A 97 -2.40 4.96 -19.16
CA PRO A 97 -2.41 4.78 -17.72
C PRO A 97 -3.63 4.01 -17.23
N TYR A 98 -3.52 3.40 -16.05
CA TYR A 98 -4.61 2.70 -15.39
C TYR A 98 -5.78 3.63 -15.09
N ASN A 99 -7.00 3.17 -15.39
CA ASN A 99 -8.24 3.79 -14.95
C ASN A 99 -9.26 2.70 -14.67
N SER A 100 -9.84 2.69 -13.47
CA SER A 100 -10.76 1.64 -13.03
C SER A 100 -12.02 1.48 -13.89
N TYR A 101 -12.40 2.49 -14.67
CA TYR A 101 -13.57 2.46 -15.56
C TYR A 101 -13.21 2.30 -17.03
N SER A 102 -12.21 3.02 -17.52
CA SER A 102 -11.89 3.09 -18.94
C SER A 102 -10.71 2.22 -19.37
N ASN A 103 -9.79 1.88 -18.46
CA ASN A 103 -8.59 1.12 -18.76
C ASN A 103 -8.10 0.30 -17.55
N PRO A 104 -8.90 -0.68 -17.09
CA PRO A 104 -8.54 -1.49 -15.93
C PRO A 104 -7.39 -2.47 -16.20
N ASP A 105 -7.09 -2.74 -17.47
CA ASP A 105 -6.11 -3.74 -17.93
C ASP A 105 -4.70 -3.17 -18.14
N SER A 106 -4.42 -1.98 -17.59
CA SER A 106 -3.10 -1.35 -17.66
C SER A 106 -2.26 -1.63 -16.43
N HIS A 107 -1.02 -2.06 -16.65
CA HIS A 107 -0.11 -2.53 -15.61
C HIS A 107 1.25 -1.80 -15.65
N GLY A 108 1.20 -0.47 -15.82
CA GLY A 108 2.36 0.43 -15.80
C GLY A 108 3.13 0.42 -14.48
N VAL A 109 4.40 0.85 -14.50
CA VAL A 109 5.30 0.84 -13.33
C VAL A 109 4.82 1.82 -12.25
N GLU A 110 4.14 2.89 -12.64
CA GLU A 110 3.52 3.87 -11.76
C GLU A 110 2.48 3.25 -10.81
N ASN A 111 1.88 2.11 -11.18
CA ASN A 111 0.85 1.44 -10.39
C ASN A 111 1.38 0.81 -9.11
N VAL A 112 2.71 0.68 -8.93
CA VAL A 112 3.31 0.17 -7.68
C VAL A 112 3.14 1.14 -6.50
N ILE A 113 2.86 2.41 -6.78
CA ILE A 113 2.59 3.40 -5.75
C ILE A 113 1.16 3.15 -5.23
N THR A 114 1.06 2.62 -4.02
CA THR A 114 -0.21 2.20 -3.41
C THR A 114 -0.64 3.07 -2.24
N THR A 115 0.21 3.98 -1.80
CA THR A 115 0.02 4.78 -0.59
C THR A 115 -1.11 5.79 -0.80
N PHE A 116 -2.14 5.71 0.05
CA PHE A 116 -3.35 6.55 0.06
C PHE A 116 -4.29 6.42 -1.17
N ASP A 117 -4.11 5.41 -2.01
CA ASP A 117 -4.99 5.17 -3.16
C ASP A 117 -6.13 4.18 -2.82
N PRO A 118 -7.42 4.54 -3.01
CA PRO A 118 -8.55 3.64 -2.76
C PRO A 118 -8.52 2.39 -3.66
N ASP A 119 -7.97 2.52 -4.87
CA ASP A 119 -7.91 1.44 -5.88
C ASP A 119 -6.60 0.64 -5.79
N ARG A 120 -5.83 0.79 -4.70
CA ARG A 120 -4.52 0.12 -4.52
C ARG A 120 -4.54 -1.41 -4.64
N LYS A 121 -5.69 -2.04 -4.46
CA LYS A 121 -5.85 -3.50 -4.60
C LYS A 121 -6.16 -3.94 -6.03
N LEU A 122 -6.46 -3.00 -6.92
CA LEU A 122 -6.97 -3.23 -8.26
C LEU A 122 -5.95 -2.91 -9.35
N ARG A 123 -4.83 -2.28 -9.00
CA ARG A 123 -3.73 -1.98 -9.93
C ARG A 123 -2.41 -2.52 -9.43
N TRP A 124 -1.55 -2.93 -10.36
CA TRP A 124 -0.20 -3.41 -10.12
C TRP A 124 0.66 -3.14 -11.36
N TRP A 125 1.98 -3.33 -11.24
CA TRP A 125 2.89 -3.38 -12.38
C TRP A 125 3.15 -4.83 -12.79
N GLN A 126 3.25 -5.09 -14.09
CA GLN A 126 3.55 -6.43 -14.61
C GLN A 126 4.51 -6.37 -15.80
N SER A 127 5.53 -7.23 -15.78
CA SER A 127 6.49 -7.37 -16.88
C SER A 127 5.87 -8.06 -18.10
N GLU A 128 6.55 -7.98 -19.25
CA GLU A 128 6.19 -8.80 -20.42
C GLU A 128 6.32 -10.30 -20.10
N ASN A 129 5.52 -11.11 -20.78
CA ASN A 129 5.57 -12.57 -20.64
C ASN A 129 6.95 -13.12 -21.05
N GLY A 130 7.47 -14.06 -20.26
CA GLY A 130 8.71 -14.77 -20.57
C GLY A 130 10.00 -14.00 -20.28
N VAL A 131 9.91 -12.77 -19.76
CA VAL A 131 11.09 -11.99 -19.34
C VAL A 131 11.49 -12.37 -17.91
N LEU A 132 12.65 -13.01 -17.77
CA LEU A 132 13.16 -13.46 -16.46
C LEU A 132 13.99 -12.39 -15.74
N LYS A 133 14.68 -11.53 -16.50
CA LYS A 133 15.56 -10.49 -15.96
C LYS A 133 14.91 -9.13 -16.16
N ILE A 134 14.39 -8.57 -15.08
CA ILE A 134 13.81 -7.23 -15.04
C ILE A 134 14.62 -6.32 -14.13
N ILE A 135 14.60 -5.02 -14.43
CA ILE A 135 15.19 -3.98 -13.60
C ILE A 135 14.08 -2.95 -13.37
N THR A 136 13.85 -2.62 -12.10
CA THR A 136 13.08 -1.45 -11.71
C THR A 136 14.03 -0.45 -11.07
N SER A 137 13.79 0.84 -11.33
CA SER A 137 14.62 1.90 -10.79
C SER A 137 13.79 3.11 -10.41
N THR A 138 14.18 3.71 -9.28
CA THR A 138 13.89 5.08 -8.90
C THR A 138 15.13 5.92 -9.25
N PRO A 139 14.99 7.14 -9.78
CA PRO A 139 16.12 8.03 -9.98
C PRO A 139 16.73 8.47 -8.65
#